data_AF-A0A2A4ZRQ1-F1
#
_entry.id   AF-A0A2A4ZRQ1-F1
#
_cell.length_a   1.000
_cell.length_b   1.000
_cell.length_c   1.000
_cell.angle_alpha   90.00
_cell.angle_beta   90.00
_cell.angle_gamma   90.00
#
_symmetry.space_group_name_H-M   'P 1'
#
loop_
_entity.id
_entity.type
_entity.pdbx_description
1 polymer ?
#
loop_
_entity_poly.entity_id
_entity_poly.type
_entity_poly.pdbx_seq_one_letter_code
_entity_poly.pdbx_strand_id
1 'polypeptide(L)'
;MVKIGSNPEPGLIVLHPNFYKPGTATGEALRAHELYHIWQRSFIPDFPEMFAELAKQTEKAGLDPWENPYEKPAYEFEQQVEAYLLKKGHPAAYLLTKEYLA
;
A
#
# COMPACT_ATOMS: atom_id res chain seq x y z
N MET A 1 11.10 -9.79 -2.14
CA MET A 1 9.90 -8.93 -2.21
C MET A 1 10.25 -7.63 -2.94
N VAL A 2 9.45 -7.23 -3.93
CA VAL A 2 9.62 -5.94 -4.63
C VAL A 2 8.88 -4.85 -3.84
N LYS A 3 9.53 -3.71 -3.60
CA LYS A 3 8.91 -2.56 -2.91
C LYS A 3 7.99 -1.82 -3.88
N ILE A 4 6.68 -1.90 -3.67
CA ILE A 4 5.65 -1.35 -4.57
C ILE A 4 5.42 0.14 -4.32
N GLY A 5 5.44 0.57 -3.06
CA GLY A 5 5.37 1.96 -2.64
C GLY A 5 6.13 2.19 -1.34
N SER A 6 6.40 3.46 -1.02
CA SER A 6 7.01 3.83 0.26
C SER A 6 6.97 5.31 0.58
N ASN A 7 7.09 5.59 1.89
CA ASN A 7 7.13 6.94 2.45
C ASN A 7 8.48 7.24 3.15
N PRO A 8 9.57 7.52 2.41
CA PRO A 8 10.90 7.68 2.99
C PRO A 8 11.00 8.92 3.90
N GLU A 9 10.24 9.97 3.59
CA GLU A 9 10.24 11.23 4.31
C GLU A 9 8.79 11.69 4.57
N PRO A 10 8.53 12.51 5.61
CA PRO A 10 7.19 13.04 5.85
C PRO A 10 6.64 13.75 4.60
N GLY A 11 5.49 13.28 4.10
CA GLY A 11 4.82 13.87 2.94
C GLY A 11 5.33 13.43 1.56
N LEU A 12 6.40 12.61 1.49
CA LEU A 12 6.92 12.09 0.24
C LEU A 12 6.45 10.65 0.01
N ILE A 13 5.77 10.41 -1.13
CA ILE A 13 5.38 9.08 -1.60
C ILE A 13 6.24 8.72 -2.82
N VAL A 14 6.85 7.54 -2.79
CA VAL A 14 7.56 6.95 -3.93
C VAL A 14 6.82 5.70 -4.36
N LEU A 15 6.30 5.68 -5.58
CA LEU A 15 5.60 4.54 -6.15
C LEU A 15 6.41 3.89 -7.27
N HIS A 16 6.44 2.57 -7.30
CA HIS A 16 7.16 1.83 -8.33
C HIS A 16 6.45 1.95 -9.69
N PRO A 17 7.14 2.39 -10.77
CA PRO A 17 6.50 2.76 -12.05
C PRO A 17 5.82 1.58 -12.78
N ASN A 18 6.28 0.36 -12.52
CA ASN A 18 5.62 -0.83 -13.09
C ASN A 18 4.25 -1.11 -12.48
N PHE A 19 4.02 -0.70 -11.23
CA PHE A 19 2.80 -0.99 -10.48
C PHE A 19 1.86 0.22 -10.42
N TYR A 20 2.40 1.44 -10.35
CA TYR A 20 1.58 2.64 -10.38
C TYR A 20 1.16 3.01 -11.80
N LYS A 21 -0.15 3.01 -12.03
CA LYS A 21 -0.79 3.46 -13.28
C LYS A 21 -1.68 4.67 -12.98
N PRO A 22 -1.18 5.91 -13.14
CA PRO A 22 -1.96 7.10 -12.78
C PRO A 22 -3.27 7.17 -13.56
N GLY A 23 -4.33 7.65 -12.89
CA GLY A 23 -5.67 7.81 -13.49
C GLY A 23 -6.51 6.54 -13.58
N THR A 24 -5.98 5.38 -13.18
CA THR A 24 -6.75 4.14 -13.05
C THR A 24 -7.20 3.92 -11.61
N ALA A 25 -8.25 3.12 -11.41
CA ALA A 25 -8.75 2.78 -10.08
C ALA A 25 -7.65 2.17 -9.21
N THR A 26 -6.93 1.18 -9.74
CA THR A 26 -5.83 0.48 -9.04
C THR A 26 -4.66 1.40 -8.72
N GLY A 27 -4.28 2.30 -9.64
CA GLY A 27 -3.17 3.22 -9.40
C GLY A 27 -3.50 4.26 -8.33
N GLU A 28 -4.69 4.86 -8.38
CA GLU A 28 -5.12 5.82 -7.35
C GLU A 28 -5.41 5.13 -6.01
N ALA A 29 -5.84 3.87 -6.01
CA ALA A 29 -5.97 3.07 -4.80
C ALA A 29 -4.60 2.82 -4.14
N LEU A 30 -3.58 2.40 -4.91
CA LEU A 30 -2.22 2.25 -4.40
C LEU A 30 -1.67 3.58 -3.84
N ARG A 31 -1.97 4.70 -4.50
CA ARG A 31 -1.61 6.02 -3.94
C ARG A 31 -2.32 6.29 -2.62
N ALA A 32 -3.58 5.88 -2.49
CA ALA A 32 -4.37 6.02 -1.27
C ALA A 32 -3.82 5.16 -0.11
N HIS A 33 -3.30 3.96 -0.40
CA HIS A 33 -2.56 3.12 0.54
C HIS A 33 -1.39 3.88 1.17
N GLU A 34 -0.53 4.47 0.33
CA GLU A 34 0.63 5.23 0.84
C GLU A 34 0.23 6.51 1.59
N LEU A 35 -0.85 7.18 1.18
CA LEU A 35 -1.42 8.31 1.93
C LEU A 35 -1.94 7.87 3.30
N TYR A 36 -2.45 6.65 3.43
CA TYR A 36 -2.89 6.10 4.71
C TYR A 36 -1.70 5.95 5.68
N HIS A 37 -0.54 5.53 5.19
CA HIS A 37 0.68 5.49 6.01
C HIS A 37 1.19 6.88 6.41
N ILE A 38 1.03 7.89 5.56
CA ILE A 38 1.31 9.29 5.96
C ILE A 38 0.39 9.70 7.09
N TRP A 39 -0.91 9.36 7.00
CA TRP A 39 -1.87 9.63 8.05
C TRP A 39 -1.50 8.89 9.35
N GLN A 40 -1.22 7.58 9.30
CA GLN A 40 -0.75 6.83 10.47
C GLN A 40 0.48 7.46 11.13
N ARG A 41 1.49 7.83 10.32
CA ARG A 41 2.71 8.50 10.81
C ARG A 41 2.42 9.82 11.53
N SER A 42 1.34 10.52 11.19
CA SER A 42 0.98 11.79 11.82
C SER A 42 0.26 11.66 13.17
N PHE A 43 -0.30 10.48 13.48
CA PHE A 43 -1.09 10.25 14.70
C PHE A 43 -0.53 9.15 15.62
N ILE A 44 0.31 8.26 15.10
CA ILE A 44 0.92 7.16 15.86
C ILE A 44 2.36 7.54 16.20
N PRO A 45 2.70 7.74 17.48
CA PRO A 45 4.08 7.94 17.90
C PRO A 45 4.98 6.78 17.45
N ASP A 46 6.21 7.09 17.05
CA ASP A 46 7.24 6.11 16.64
C ASP A 46 6.76 5.12 15.55
N PHE A 47 5.80 5.54 14.73
CA PHE A 47 5.23 4.73 13.67
C PHE A 47 6.29 4.15 12.72
N PRO A 48 7.28 4.91 12.20
CA PRO A 48 8.28 4.35 11.28
C PRO A 48 9.07 3.19 11.90
N GLU A 49 9.46 3.31 13.16
CA GLU A 49 10.22 2.30 13.89
C GLU A 49 9.38 1.05 14.14
N MET A 50 8.15 1.24 14.64
CA MET A 50 7.22 0.15 14.92
C MET A 50 6.78 -0.58 13.65
N PHE A 51 6.54 0.17 12.57
CA PHE A 51 6.21 -0.37 11.26
C PHE A 51 7.31 -1.27 10.73
N ALA A 52 8.57 -0.78 10.75
CA ALA A 52 9.72 -1.52 10.26
C ALA A 52 10.00 -2.77 11.09
N GLU A 53 9.79 -2.72 12.41
CA GLU A 53 9.95 -3.88 13.29
C GLU A 53 8.87 -4.93 13.02
N LEU A 54 7.61 -4.55 12.95
CA LEU A 54 6.52 -5.49 12.65
C LEU A 54 6.64 -6.08 11.25
N ALA A 55 7.08 -5.30 10.25
CA ALA A 55 7.32 -5.83 8.91
C ALA A 55 8.35 -6.97 8.91
N LYS A 56 9.45 -6.83 9.66
CA LYS A 56 10.45 -7.91 9.82
C LYS A 56 9.89 -9.11 10.55
N GLN A 57 9.05 -8.90 11.57
CA GLN A 57 8.43 -9.98 12.32
C GLN A 57 7.42 -10.76 11.47
N THR A 58 6.59 -10.07 10.69
CA THR A 58 5.66 -10.66 9.73
C THR A 58 6.40 -11.49 8.68
N GLU A 59 7.48 -10.94 8.10
CA GLU A 59 8.33 -11.67 7.14
C GLU A 59 8.95 -12.92 7.77
N LYS A 60 9.54 -12.79 8.98
CA LYS A 60 10.15 -13.91 9.71
C LYS A 60 9.13 -15.00 10.06
N ALA A 61 7.87 -14.63 10.25
CA ALA A 61 6.77 -15.56 10.50
C ALA A 61 6.26 -16.25 9.22
N GLY A 62 6.76 -15.86 8.04
CA GLY A 62 6.29 -16.38 6.75
C GLY A 62 4.86 -15.94 6.42
N LEU A 63 4.43 -14.81 6.99
CA LEU A 63 3.11 -14.24 6.76
C LEU A 63 3.15 -13.25 5.59
N ASP A 64 2.00 -13.04 4.96
CA ASP A 64 1.85 -12.03 3.93
C ASP A 64 2.03 -10.61 4.49
N PRO A 65 2.47 -9.62 3.69
CA PRO A 65 2.68 -8.26 4.17
C PRO A 65 1.44 -7.62 4.82
N TRP A 66 0.24 -7.90 4.31
CA TRP A 66 -1.03 -7.39 4.86
C TRP A 66 -1.44 -8.04 6.19
N GLU A 67 -0.67 -9.00 6.71
CA GLU A 67 -0.83 -9.48 8.09
C GLU A 67 -0.10 -8.57 9.10
N ASN A 68 0.73 -7.62 8.64
CA ASN A 68 1.26 -6.56 9.49
C ASN A 68 0.10 -5.65 9.98
N PRO A 69 -0.06 -5.43 11.29
CA PRO A 69 -1.13 -4.59 11.86
C PRO A 69 -1.24 -3.17 11.30
N TYR A 70 -0.16 -2.61 10.78
CA TYR A 70 -0.16 -1.29 10.15
C TYR A 70 -0.42 -1.33 8.66
N GLU A 71 -0.10 -2.46 8.00
CA GLU A 71 -0.30 -2.64 6.56
C GLU A 71 -1.70 -3.12 6.22
N LYS A 72 -2.27 -3.96 7.09
CA LYS A 72 -3.65 -4.44 6.97
C LYS A 72 -4.68 -3.32 6.77
N PRO A 73 -4.76 -2.28 7.62
CA PRO A 73 -5.75 -1.23 7.45
C PRO A 73 -5.50 -0.37 6.20
N ALA A 74 -4.24 -0.17 5.79
CA ALA A 74 -3.92 0.53 4.56
C ALA A 74 -4.36 -0.27 3.32
N TYR A 75 -4.13 -1.59 3.33
CA TYR A 75 -4.58 -2.49 2.28
C TYR A 75 -6.11 -2.60 2.21
N GLU A 76 -6.79 -2.71 3.35
CA GLU A 76 -8.26 -2.68 3.39
C GLU A 76 -8.83 -1.36 2.85
N PHE A 77 -8.15 -0.24 3.13
CA PHE A 77 -8.50 1.06 2.58
C PHE A 77 -8.24 1.14 1.07
N GLU A 78 -7.12 0.63 0.57
CA GLU A 78 -6.81 0.48 -0.86
C GLU A 78 -7.95 -0.23 -1.60
N GLN A 79 -8.38 -1.39 -1.10
CA GLN A 79 -9.46 -2.18 -1.71
C GLN A 79 -10.79 -1.43 -1.74
N GLN A 80 -11.11 -0.67 -0.68
CA GLN A 80 -12.32 0.16 -0.65
C GLN A 80 -12.27 1.31 -1.67
N VAL A 81 -11.11 1.96 -1.80
CA VAL A 81 -10.89 3.04 -2.78
C VAL A 81 -10.97 2.51 -4.20
N GLU A 82 -10.33 1.38 -4.49
CA GLU A 82 -10.41 0.74 -5.81
C GLU A 82 -11.85 0.42 -6.18
N ALA A 83 -12.58 -0.25 -5.28
CA ALA A 83 -13.99 -0.62 -5.50
C ALA A 83 -14.87 0.60 -5.74
N TYR A 84 -14.65 1.69 -4.99
CA TYR A 84 -15.34 2.96 -5.17
C TYR A 84 -15.07 3.58 -6.55
N LEU A 85 -13.79 3.66 -6.95
CA LEU A 85 -13.39 4.28 -8.22
C LEU A 85 -13.89 3.48 -9.43
N LEU A 86 -13.85 2.15 -9.36
CA LEU A 86 -14.44 1.28 -10.38
C LEU A 86 -15.94 1.54 -10.53
N LYS A 87 -16.67 1.66 -9.41
CA LYS A 87 -18.10 2.02 -9.42
C LYS A 87 -18.37 3.40 -10.02
N LYS A 88 -17.41 4.32 -9.94
CA LYS A 88 -17.46 5.66 -10.55
C LYS A 88 -17.06 5.67 -12.03
N GLY A 89 -16.67 4.53 -12.60
CA GLY A 89 -16.31 4.41 -14.01
C GLY A 89 -14.84 4.69 -14.31
N HIS A 90 -13.97 4.75 -13.29
CA HIS A 90 -12.53 4.78 -13.53
C HIS A 90 -12.08 3.44 -14.15
N PRO A 91 -11.12 3.46 -15.09
CA PRO A 91 -10.60 2.25 -15.69
C PRO A 91 -9.83 1.42 -14.65
N ALA A 92 -9.97 0.10 -14.67
CA ALA A 92 -9.05 -0.78 -13.96
C ALA A 92 -7.68 -0.75 -14.63
N ALA A 93 -6.60 -0.75 -13.85
CA ALA A 93 -5.34 -1.22 -14.40
C ALA A 93 -5.28 -2.72 -14.10
N TYR A 94 -5.35 -3.56 -15.13
CA TYR A 94 -4.97 -4.95 -14.97
C TYR A 94 -3.47 -4.97 -14.67
N LEU A 95 -3.10 -4.96 -13.39
CA LEU A 95 -1.80 -5.46 -12.99
C LEU A 95 -1.75 -6.90 -13.49
N LEU A 96 -0.68 -7.22 -14.22
CA LEU A 96 -0.36 -8.59 -14.58
C LEU A 96 -0.57 -9.45 -13.33
N THR A 97 -1.47 -10.41 -13.49
CA THR A 97 -1.97 -11.40 -12.54
C THR A 97 -0.91 -11.86 -11.54
N LYS A 98 -1.35 -12.24 -10.33
CA LYS A 98 -0.76 -12.99 -9.19
C LYS A 98 0.66 -13.62 -9.25
N GLU A 99 1.30 -13.73 -10.41
CA GLU A 99 2.62 -14.31 -10.66
C GLU A 99 3.80 -13.41 -10.24
N TYR A 100 3.61 -12.10 -10.03
CA TYR A 100 4.72 -11.18 -9.69
C TYR A 100 5.00 -11.01 -8.19
N LEU A 101 4.21 -11.64 -7.33
CA LEU A 101 4.34 -11.53 -5.87
C LEU A 101 4.66 -12.88 -5.19
N ALA A 102 4.98 -13.91 -5.98
CA ALA A 102 5.48 -15.21 -5.51
C ALA A 102 7.01 -15.24 -5.41
#